data_AF-A0A6M0BL22-F1
#
_entry.id   AF-A0A6M0BL22-F1
#
_cell.length_a   1.000
_cell.length_b   1.000
_cell.length_c   1.000
_cell.angle_alpha   90.00
_cell.angle_beta   90.00
_cell.angle_gamma   90.00
#
_symmetry.space_group_name_H-M   'P 1'
#
loop_
_entity.id
_entity.type
_entity.pdbx_description
1 polymer ?
#
loop_
_entity_poly.entity_id
_entity_poly.type
_entity_poly.pdbx_seq_one_letter_code
_entity_poly.pdbx_strand_id
1 'polypeptide(L)' 'MPKAYSYDLRKKVIEAIIEGGMKKSEVSQLFKISRNTIDLWLKRKAETGDYIALPNQQAR' A
#
# COMPACT_ATOMS: atom_id res chain seq x y z
N MET A 1 -4.45 7.06 -18.09
CA MET A 1 -3.47 6.31 -17.27
C MET A 1 -4.01 6.23 -15.85
N PRO A 2 -4.20 5.04 -15.25
CA PRO A 2 -4.63 4.97 -13.87
C PRO A 2 -3.54 5.65 -13.02
N LYS A 3 -3.91 6.71 -12.29
CA LYS A 3 -3.01 7.38 -11.36
C LYS A 3 -2.42 6.33 -10.43
N ALA A 4 -1.09 6.22 -10.41
CA ALA A 4 -0.42 5.40 -9.41
C ALA A 4 -0.88 5.90 -8.03
N TYR A 5 -1.40 4.99 -7.20
CA TYR A 5 -1.73 5.32 -5.81
C TYR A 5 -0.49 5.93 -5.15
N SER A 6 -0.65 7.09 -4.51
CA SER A 6 0.46 7.79 -3.87
C SER A 6 1.18 6.86 -2.89
N TYR A 7 2.51 6.93 -2.93
CA TYR A 7 3.39 6.18 -2.04
C TYR A 7 3.03 6.42 -0.56
N ASP A 8 2.64 7.65 -0.23
CA ASP A 8 2.16 8.04 1.10
C ASP A 8 0.93 7.24 1.54
N LEU A 9 0.02 6.91 0.62
CA LEU A 9 -1.17 6.12 0.94
C LEU A 9 -0.79 4.67 1.28
N ARG A 10 0.12 4.07 0.49
CA ARG A 10 0.68 2.73 0.82
C ARG A 10 1.39 2.75 2.17
N LYS A 11 2.19 3.80 2.38
CA LYS A 11 2.87 4.22 3.60
C LYS A 11 2.00 3.98 4.83
N LYS A 12 1.02 4.87 4.92
CA LYS A 12 0.03 4.97 5.99
C LYS A 12 -0.79 3.71 6.19
N VAL A 13 -1.15 3.02 5.11
CA VAL A 13 -1.95 1.80 5.17
C VAL A 13 -1.15 0.66 5.81
N ILE A 14 0.11 0.49 5.42
CA ILE A 14 0.98 -0.54 6.01
C ILE A 14 1.35 -0.18 7.46
N GLU A 15 1.68 1.09 7.74
CA GLU A 15 1.93 1.57 9.10
C GLU A 15 0.69 1.36 10.00
N ALA A 16 -0.51 1.68 9.55
CA ALA A 16 -1.74 1.45 10.31
C ALA A 16 -2.00 -0.04 10.64
N ILE A 17 -1.56 -0.96 9.78
CA ILE A 17 -1.67 -2.40 10.03
C ILE A 17 -0.60 -2.86 11.03
N ILE A 18 0.63 -2.35 10.93
CA ILE A 18 1.76 -2.78 11.77
C ILE A 18 1.72 -2.11 13.14
N GLU A 19 1.64 -0.79 13.19
CA GLU A 19 1.62 -0.02 14.45
C GLU A 19 0.24 -0.06 15.10
N GLY A 20 -0.83 0.05 14.30
CA GLY A 20 -2.20 0.03 14.80
C GLY A 20 -2.73 -1.38 15.09
N GLY A 21 -2.03 -2.43 14.65
CA GLY A 21 -2.53 -3.81 14.74
C GLY A 21 -3.87 -4.03 14.01
N MET A 22 -4.25 -3.10 13.12
CA MET A 22 -5.57 -3.12 12.49
C MET A 22 -5.67 -4.26 11.48
N LYS A 23 -6.83 -4.92 11.46
CA LYS A 23 -7.12 -5.96 10.47
C LYS A 23 -7.25 -5.33 9.09
N LYS A 24 -6.85 -6.08 8.05
CA LYS A 24 -6.99 -5.67 6.63
C LYS A 24 -8.40 -5.17 6.29
N SER A 25 -9.43 -5.73 6.93
CA SER A 25 -10.83 -5.31 6.74
C SER A 25 -11.13 -3.90 7.27
N GLU A 26 -10.60 -3.54 8.43
CA GLU A 26 -10.77 -2.22 9.05
C GLU A 26 -10.08 -1.15 8.20
N VAL A 27 -8.84 -1.42 7.82
CA VAL A 27 -8.03 -0.51 7.00
C VAL A 27 -8.63 -0.35 5.60
N SER A 28 -9.21 -1.42 5.04
CA SER A 28 -9.95 -1.38 3.79
C SER A 28 -11.15 -0.42 3.85
N GLN A 29 -11.91 -0.44 4.95
CA GLN A 29 -13.03 0.49 5.16
C GLN A 29 -12.56 1.92 5.42
N LEU A 30 -11.54 2.09 6.27
CA LEU A 30 -11.00 3.39 6.67
C LEU A 30 -10.40 4.16 5.49
N PHE A 31 -9.59 3.49 4.66
CA PHE A 31 -8.92 4.10 3.52
C PHE A 31 -9.67 3.90 2.20
N LYS A 32 -10.85 3.27 2.21
CA LYS A 32 -11.67 2.97 1.03
C LYS A 32 -10.88 2.28 -0.11
N ILE A 33 -10.01 1.34 0.26
CA ILE A 33 -9.19 0.55 -0.66
C ILE A 33 -9.58 -0.91 -0.56
N SER A 34 -9.52 -1.60 -1.69
CA SER A 34 -9.83 -3.02 -1.77
C SER A 34 -8.86 -3.85 -0.93
N ARG A 35 -9.38 -4.84 -0.21
CA ARG A 35 -8.57 -5.84 0.51
C ARG A 35 -7.51 -6.48 -0.38
N ASN A 36 -7.84 -6.72 -1.65
CA ASN A 36 -6.92 -7.26 -2.64
C ASN A 36 -5.70 -6.35 -2.90
N THR A 37 -5.90 -5.03 -2.86
CA THR A 37 -4.83 -4.04 -3.05
C THR A 37 -3.88 -4.03 -1.86
N ILE A 38 -4.42 -4.13 -0.64
CA ILE A 38 -3.62 -4.25 0.59
C ILE A 38 -2.81 -5.53 0.57
N ASP A 39 -3.42 -6.65 0.15
CA ASP A 39 -2.74 -7.94 0.02
C ASP A 39 -1.60 -7.88 -0.99
N LEU A 40 -1.82 -7.24 -2.14
CA LEU A 40 -0.78 -7.02 -3.14
C LEU A 40 0.41 -6.21 -2.60
N TRP A 41 0.16 -5.23 -1.73
CA TRP A 41 1.22 -4.40 -1.12
C TRP A 41 2.00 -5.17 -0.06
N LEU A 42 1.32 -5.97 0.77
CA LEU A 42 1.96 -6.85 1.74
C LEU A 42 2.82 -7.90 1.04
N LYS A 43 2.30 -8.50 -0.04
CA LYS A 43 3.03 -9.48 -0.84
C LYS A 43 4.28 -8.87 -1.48
N ARG A 44 4.17 -7.69 -2.08
CA ARG A 44 5.34 -6.94 -2.61
C ARG A 44 6.35 -6.58 -1.52
N LYS A 45 5.90 -6.17 -0.34
CA LYS A 45 6.79 -5.92 0.81
C LYS A 45 7.55 -7.19 1.21
N ALA A 46 6.88 -8.35 1.21
CA ALA A 46 7.52 -9.62 1.54
C ALA A 46 8.48 -10.12 0.45
N GLU A 47 8.14 -9.93 -0.83
CA GLU A 47 8.95 -10.38 -1.97
C GLU A 47 10.14 -9.46 -2.28
N THR A 48 9.95 -8.14 -2.15
CA THR A 48 10.95 -7.13 -2.56
C THR A 48 11.60 -6.43 -1.37
N GLY A 49 11.08 -6.59 -0.16
CA GLY A 49 11.49 -5.78 1.01
C GLY A 49 10.98 -4.34 0.97
N ASP A 50 10.37 -3.93 -0.15
CA ASP A 50 10.07 -2.56 -0.49
C ASP A 50 8.59 -2.34 -0.81
N TYR A 51 8.08 -1.21 -0.33
CA TYR A 51 6.69 -0.76 -0.51
C TYR A 51 6.52 0.13 -1.74
N ILE A 52 7.63 0.41 -2.43
CA ILE A 52 7.69 1.27 -3.60
C ILE A 52 7.01 0.53 -4.76
N ALA A 53 5.98 1.14 -5.34
CA ALA A 53 5.73 0.86 -6.75
C ALA A 53 7.02 1.25 -7.46
N LEU A 54 7.61 0.36 -8.28
CA LEU A 54 8.70 0.71 -9.21
C LEU A 54 8.54 2.18 -9.60
N PRO A 55 9.47 3.07 -9.21
CA PRO A 55 9.32 4.49 -9.50
C PRO A 55 9.13 4.54 -11.00
N ASN A 56 7.95 4.95 -11.44
CA ASN A 56 7.78 5.29 -12.83
C ASN A 56 8.77 6.43 -12.99
N GLN A 57 9.87 6.16 -13.69
CA GLN A 57 10.91 7.13 -13.97
C GLN A 57 10.21 8.26 -14.72
N GLN A 58 9.68 9.24 -13.99
CA GLN A 58 9.36 10.53 -14.53
C GLN A 58 10.72 11.18 -14.70
N ALA A 59 11.32 10.87 -15.85
CA ALA A 59 12.37 11.64 -16.44
C ALA A 59 12.02 13.12 -16.32
N ARG A 60 12.83 13.84 -15.57
CA ARG A 60 13.13 15.25 -15.79
C ARG A 60 14.59 15.46 -15.45
#